data_AF-A0A4V2ST86-F1
#
_entry.id   AF-A0A4V2ST86-F1
#
_cell.length_a   1.000
_cell.length_b   1.000
_cell.length_c   1.000
_cell.angle_alpha   90.00
_cell.angle_beta   90.00
_cell.angle_gamma   90.00
#
_symmetry.space_group_name_H-M   'P 1'
#
loop_
_entity.id
_entity.type
_entity.pdbx_description
1 polymer ?
#
loop_
_entity_poly.entity_id
_entity_poly.type
_entity_poly.pdbx_seq_one_letter_code
_entity_poly.pdbx_strand_id
1 'polypeptide(L)'
;MLKVDDAPRTVRLAGALVSLQGLAGLVFVIALLVGGVSGPGTNVYGEAGYFAVLTAGVLACGIGLLLGKRGARSPTVVVQILLGGVAWYATGPSGQPEYGLPLAAFCGVVLYLVFNAAGRAWSLGITEGEMSEDQ
;
A
#
# COMPACT_ATOMS: atom_id res chain seq x y z
N MET A 1 14.54 -21.34 -1.88
CA MET A 1 15.63 -20.38 -2.15
C MET A 1 15.04 -19.20 -2.92
N LEU A 2 14.49 -18.21 -2.22
CA LEU A 2 13.87 -17.03 -2.85
C LEU A 2 14.99 -16.17 -3.45
N LYS A 3 15.02 -16.08 -4.78
CA LYS A 3 15.91 -15.19 -5.51
C LYS A 3 15.37 -13.77 -5.31
N VAL A 4 16.00 -13.02 -4.42
CA VAL A 4 15.72 -11.59 -4.23
C VAL A 4 16.34 -10.90 -5.44
N ASP A 5 15.54 -10.68 -6.49
CA ASP A 5 15.92 -9.75 -7.56
C ASP A 5 16.23 -8.41 -6.88
N ASP A 6 17.35 -7.78 -7.24
CA ASP A 6 17.84 -6.56 -6.58
C ASP A 6 16.90 -5.39 -6.91
N ALA A 7 15.80 -5.30 -6.15
CA ALA A 7 14.73 -4.36 -6.40
C ALA A 7 15.25 -2.93 -6.20
N PRO A 8 14.97 -2.00 -7.14
CA PRO A 8 15.43 -0.62 -7.05
C PRO A 8 15.01 -0.01 -5.70
N ARG A 9 15.88 0.82 -5.11
CA ARG A 9 15.66 1.42 -3.77
C ARG A 9 14.29 2.09 -3.64
N THR A 10 13.76 2.66 -4.72
CA THR A 10 12.42 3.27 -4.79
C THR A 10 11.28 2.27 -4.59
N VAL A 11 11.39 1.05 -5.11
CA VAL A 11 10.39 -0.02 -4.93
C VAL A 11 10.42 -0.52 -3.48
N ARG A 12 11.61 -0.65 -2.90
CA ARG A 12 11.77 -1.01 -1.47
C ARG A 12 11.22 0.07 -0.55
N LEU A 13 11.41 1.35 -0.88
CA LEU A 13 10.85 2.48 -0.15
C LEU A 13 9.32 2.49 -0.23
N ALA A 14 8.76 2.29 -1.42
CA ALA A 14 7.30 2.15 -1.59
C ALA A 14 6.76 0.97 -0.77
N GLY A 15 7.44 -0.19 -0.83
CA GLY A 15 7.08 -1.36 -0.03
C GLY A 15 7.11 -1.08 1.47
N ALA A 16 8.16 -0.40 1.96
CA ALA A 16 8.28 -0.02 3.36
C ALA A 16 7.14 0.91 3.82
N LEU A 17 6.78 1.89 3.01
CA LEU A 17 5.65 2.80 3.29
C LEU A 17 4.32 2.04 3.32
N VAL A 18 4.05 1.20 2.33
CA VAL A 18 2.81 0.41 2.29
C VAL A 18 2.74 -0.57 3.45
N SER A 19 3.86 -1.21 3.82
CA SER A 19 3.94 -2.06 5.00
C SER A 19 3.69 -1.29 6.30
N LEU A 20 4.21 -0.06 6.42
CA LEU A 20 3.94 0.81 7.57
C LEU A 20 2.45 1.17 7.66
N GLN A 21 1.83 1.49 6.51
CA GLN A 21 0.39 1.77 6.44
C GLN A 21 -0.45 0.56 6.84
N GLY A 22 -0.10 -0.63 6.34
CA GLY A 22 -0.73 -1.87 6.75
C GLY A 22 -0.52 -2.18 8.24
N LEU A 23 0.65 -1.87 8.81
CA LEU A 23 0.91 -2.04 10.23
C LEU A 23 0.05 -1.10 11.09
N ALA A 24 -0.13 0.15 10.66
CA ALA A 24 -1.03 1.08 11.32
C ALA A 24 -2.49 0.58 11.31
N GLY A 25 -2.94 0.03 10.17
CA GLY A 25 -4.25 -0.65 10.08
C GLY A 25 -4.36 -1.84 11.04
N LEU A 26 -3.28 -2.60 11.24
CA LEU A 26 -3.27 -3.74 12.15
C LEU A 26 -3.38 -3.29 13.61
N VAL A 27 -2.66 -2.24 13.98
CA VAL A 27 -2.78 -1.60 15.30
C VAL A 27 -4.22 -1.13 15.54
N PHE A 28 -4.86 -0.53 14.52
CA PHE A 28 -6.26 -0.12 14.60
C PHE A 28 -7.21 -1.31 14.83
N VAL A 29 -7.04 -2.42 14.10
CA VAL A 29 -7.81 -3.66 14.32
C VAL A 29 -7.65 -4.19 15.74
N ILE A 30 -6.42 -4.22 16.27
CA ILE A 30 -6.15 -4.66 17.64
C ILE A 30 -6.82 -3.71 18.64
N ALA A 31 -6.76 -2.40 18.41
CA ALA A 31 -7.42 -1.41 19.25
C ALA A 31 -8.95 -1.57 19.25
N LEU A 32 -9.57 -1.89 18.11
CA LEU A 32 -11.00 -2.20 18.04
C LEU A 32 -11.37 -3.42 18.90
N LEU A 33 -10.57 -4.48 18.82
CA LEU A 33 -10.81 -5.72 19.56
C LEU A 33 -10.64 -5.56 21.08
N VAL A 34 -9.64 -4.78 21.52
CA VAL A 34 -9.34 -4.58 22.95
C VAL A 34 -10.18 -3.47 23.55
N GLY A 35 -10.37 -2.38 22.81
CA GLY A 35 -11.06 -1.17 23.27
C GLY A 35 -12.57 -1.21 23.13
N GLY A 36 -13.12 -2.18 22.37
CA GLY A 36 -14.57 -2.28 22.14
C GLY A 36 -15.14 -1.06 21.42
N VAL A 37 -14.33 -0.36 20.62
CA VAL A 37 -14.69 0.90 19.97
C VAL A 37 -15.55 0.61 18.74
N SER A 38 -16.80 0.19 18.95
CA SER A 38 -17.77 -0.06 17.87
C SER A 38 -18.85 1.02 17.84
N GLY A 39 -19.37 1.30 16.66
CA GLY A 39 -20.54 2.16 16.50
C GLY A 39 -21.79 1.59 17.18
N PRO A 40 -22.78 2.44 17.54
CA PRO A 40 -24.07 1.98 18.03
C PRO A 40 -24.73 1.03 17.02
N GLY A 41 -25.00 -0.22 17.44
CA GLY A 41 -25.63 -1.23 16.60
C GLY A 41 -24.69 -2.06 15.72
N THR A 42 -23.36 -1.91 15.82
CA THR A 42 -22.41 -2.77 15.10
C THR A 42 -21.85 -3.89 15.99
N ASN A 43 -21.62 -5.06 15.37
CA ASN A 43 -20.93 -6.17 16.03
C ASN A 43 -19.42 -5.94 15.92
N VAL A 44 -18.76 -5.69 17.05
CA VAL A 44 -17.30 -5.48 17.17
C VAL A 44 -16.50 -6.54 16.41
N TYR A 45 -16.90 -7.81 16.48
CA TYR A 45 -16.19 -8.90 15.80
C TYR A 45 -16.34 -8.86 14.29
N GLY A 46 -17.51 -8.43 13.79
CA GLY A 46 -17.76 -8.24 12.36
C GLY A 46 -16.96 -7.06 11.81
N GLU A 47 -16.96 -5.95 12.55
CA GLU A 47 -16.20 -4.74 12.21
C GLU A 47 -14.69 -5.01 12.20
N ALA A 48 -14.17 -5.63 13.27
CA ALA A 48 -12.77 -6.02 13.36
C ALA A 48 -12.38 -7.03 12.28
N GLY A 49 -13.24 -8.02 11.99
CA GLY A 49 -13.00 -9.00 10.93
C GLY A 49 -12.88 -8.35 9.55
N TYR A 50 -13.76 -7.41 9.24
CA TYR A 50 -13.70 -6.64 7.99
C TYR A 50 -12.39 -5.85 7.87
N PHE A 51 -12.03 -5.08 8.89
CA PHE A 51 -10.79 -4.30 8.88
C PHE A 51 -9.53 -5.17 8.90
N ALA A 52 -9.56 -6.35 9.53
CA ALA A 52 -8.47 -7.31 9.51
C ALA A 52 -8.17 -7.79 8.08
N VAL A 53 -9.20 -8.12 7.31
CA VAL A 53 -9.06 -8.56 5.91
C VAL A 53 -8.48 -7.45 5.04
N LEU A 54 -9.01 -6.23 5.15
CA LEU A 54 -8.48 -5.09 4.39
C LEU A 54 -7.01 -4.81 4.73
N THR A 55 -6.69 -4.76 6.02
CA THR A 55 -5.34 -4.54 6.54
C THR A 55 -4.37 -5.61 6.06
N ALA A 56 -4.77 -6.88 6.11
CA ALA A 56 -3.95 -7.99 5.64
C ALA A 56 -3.64 -7.86 4.13
N GLY A 57 -4.60 -7.41 3.32
CA GLY A 57 -4.39 -7.12 1.90
C GLY A 57 -3.36 -6.02 1.66
N VAL A 58 -3.42 -4.93 2.42
CA VAL A 58 -2.44 -3.81 2.35
C VAL A 58 -1.05 -4.31 2.75
N LEU A 59 -0.94 -5.02 3.87
CA LEU A 59 0.33 -5.61 4.34
C LEU A 59 0.91 -6.57 3.30
N ALA A 60 0.10 -7.44 2.70
CA ALA A 60 0.54 -8.38 1.67
C ALA A 60 1.09 -7.66 0.44
N CYS A 61 0.51 -6.53 0.04
CA CYS A 61 1.03 -5.70 -1.04
C CYS A 61 2.40 -5.10 -0.69
N GLY A 62 2.54 -4.51 0.50
CA GLY A 62 3.80 -3.93 0.97
C GLY A 62 4.93 -4.97 1.08
N ILE A 63 4.63 -6.12 1.68
CA ILE A 63 5.57 -7.25 1.77
C ILE A 63 5.92 -7.78 0.36
N GLY A 64 4.95 -7.87 -0.54
CA GLY A 64 5.17 -8.27 -1.93
C GLY A 64 6.16 -7.35 -2.66
N LEU A 65 6.09 -6.04 -2.42
CA LEU A 65 7.04 -5.06 -2.94
C LEU A 65 8.42 -5.19 -2.29
N LEU A 66 8.48 -5.40 -0.96
CA LEU A 66 9.74 -5.61 -0.24
C LEU A 66 10.48 -6.88 -0.70
N LEU A 67 9.74 -7.93 -1.02
CA LEU A 67 10.27 -9.19 -1.55
C LEU A 67 10.65 -9.12 -3.03
N GLY A 68 10.49 -7.96 -3.69
CA GLY A 68 10.85 -7.78 -5.10
C GLY A 68 9.97 -8.58 -6.07
N LYS A 69 8.71 -8.89 -5.72
CA LYS A 69 7.83 -9.63 -6.64
C LYS A 69 7.35 -8.71 -7.76
N ARG A 70 7.74 -9.01 -9.01
CA ARG A 70 7.37 -8.23 -10.24
C ARG A 70 5.88 -7.95 -10.38
N GLY A 71 5.03 -8.86 -9.90
CA GLY A 71 3.56 -8.72 -9.91
C GLY A 71 2.94 -7.89 -8.76
N ALA A 72 3.70 -7.44 -7.76
CA ALA A 72 3.15 -6.73 -6.59
C ALA A 72 2.75 -5.27 -6.88
N ARG A 73 3.14 -4.73 -8.05
CA ARG A 73 2.89 -3.35 -8.44
C ARG A 73 1.42 -3.05 -8.70
N SER A 74 0.78 -3.81 -9.58
CA SER A 74 -0.62 -3.63 -9.97
C SER A 74 -1.59 -3.67 -8.78
N PRO A 75 -1.54 -4.67 -7.86
CA PRO A 75 -2.43 -4.67 -6.71
C PRO A 75 -2.15 -3.51 -5.75
N THR A 76 -0.88 -3.07 -5.61
CA THR A 76 -0.56 -1.90 -4.78
C THR A 76 -1.20 -0.62 -5.32
N VAL A 77 -1.17 -0.41 -6.64
CA VAL A 77 -1.80 0.77 -7.25
C VAL A 77 -3.31 0.78 -6.98
N VAL A 78 -3.98 -0.36 -7.13
CA VAL A 78 -5.42 -0.50 -6.86
C VAL A 78 -5.72 -0.15 -5.40
N VAL A 79 -4.95 -0.71 -4.46
CA VAL A 79 -5.11 -0.43 -3.03
C VAL A 79 -4.94 1.07 -2.71
N GLN A 80 -3.92 1.73 -3.28
CA GLN A 80 -3.71 3.17 -3.03
C GLN A 80 -4.77 4.06 -3.65
N ILE A 81 -5.35 3.68 -4.80
CA ILE A 81 -6.48 4.41 -5.39
C ILE A 81 -7.71 4.28 -4.49
N LEU A 82 -8.02 3.08 -4.01
CA LEU A 82 -9.13 2.85 -3.09
C LEU A 82 -8.95 3.65 -1.80
N LEU A 83 -7.74 3.64 -1.21
CA LEU A 83 -7.43 4.41 -0.01
C LEU A 83 -7.44 5.92 -0.26
N GLY A 84 -7.07 6.38 -1.45
CA GLY A 84 -7.26 7.76 -1.88
C GLY A 84 -8.73 8.17 -1.91
N GLY A 85 -9.62 7.28 -2.36
CA GLY A 85 -11.07 7.47 -2.29
C GLY A 85 -11.57 7.59 -0.84
N VAL A 86 -11.06 6.75 0.07
CA VAL A 86 -11.35 6.84 1.51
C VAL A 86 -10.87 8.18 2.09
N ALA A 87 -9.67 8.62 1.73
CA ALA A 87 -9.12 9.91 2.15
C ALA A 87 -9.98 11.09 1.70
N TRP A 88 -10.48 11.06 0.46
CA TRP A 88 -11.42 12.05 -0.05
C TRP A 88 -12.72 12.06 0.76
N TYR A 89 -13.28 10.88 1.03
CA TYR A 89 -14.50 10.75 1.83
C TYR A 89 -14.33 11.29 3.25
N ALA A 90 -13.18 11.01 3.88
CA ALA A 90 -12.84 11.53 5.20
C ALA A 90 -12.73 13.07 5.21
N THR A 91 -12.16 13.64 4.15
CA THR A 91 -11.91 15.09 4.03
C THR A 91 -13.18 15.89 3.76
N GLY A 92 -14.02 15.44 2.84
CA GLY A 92 -15.24 16.16 2.45
C GLY A 92 -16.45 15.76 3.28
N PRO A 93 -17.11 14.63 2.96
CA PRO A 93 -18.33 14.17 3.63
C PRO A 93 -18.23 13.97 5.14
N SER A 94 -17.12 13.41 5.65
CA SER A 94 -16.98 13.11 7.09
C SER A 94 -16.54 14.31 7.93
N GLY A 95 -16.18 15.45 7.31
CA GLY A 95 -15.75 16.64 8.02
C GLY A 95 -14.47 16.46 8.85
N GLN A 96 -13.65 15.45 8.53
CA GLN A 96 -12.41 15.11 9.25
C GLN A 96 -11.17 15.33 8.35
N PRO A 97 -10.90 16.57 7.92
CA PRO A 97 -9.80 16.87 7.00
C PRO A 97 -8.43 16.58 7.63
N GLU A 98 -8.31 16.66 8.96
CA GLU A 98 -7.10 16.38 9.71
C GLU A 98 -6.57 14.96 9.54
N TYR A 99 -7.43 13.97 9.31
CA TYR A 99 -7.03 12.58 9.01
C TYR A 99 -7.04 12.28 7.51
N GLY A 100 -8.00 12.86 6.77
CA GLY A 100 -8.13 12.66 5.34
C GLY A 100 -6.95 13.22 4.53
N LEU A 101 -6.46 14.42 4.88
CA LEU A 101 -5.39 15.08 4.13
C LEU A 101 -4.03 14.36 4.26
N PRO A 102 -3.57 13.94 5.47
CA PRO A 102 -2.36 13.13 5.59
C PRO A 102 -2.46 11.80 4.86
N LEU A 103 -3.63 11.14 4.90
CA LEU A 103 -3.84 9.88 4.20
C LEU A 103 -3.78 10.04 2.69
N ALA A 104 -4.40 11.09 2.14
CA ALA A 104 -4.33 11.43 0.72
C ALA A 104 -2.88 11.72 0.28
N ALA A 105 -2.14 12.52 1.06
CA ALA A 105 -0.74 12.80 0.80
C ALA A 105 0.10 11.52 0.81
N PHE A 106 -0.11 10.63 1.78
CA PHE A 106 0.59 9.35 1.89
C PHE A 106 0.33 8.46 0.66
N CYS A 107 -0.93 8.33 0.24
CA CYS A 107 -1.29 7.57 -0.95
C CYS A 107 -0.63 8.16 -2.21
N GLY A 108 -0.61 9.50 -2.34
CA GLY A 108 0.05 10.19 -3.43
C GLY A 108 1.55 9.92 -3.50
N VAL A 109 2.26 9.94 -2.36
CA VAL A 109 3.69 9.63 -2.29
C VAL A 109 3.97 8.20 -2.72
N VAL A 110 3.18 7.24 -2.25
CA VAL A 110 3.36 5.83 -2.64
C VAL A 110 3.09 5.64 -4.13
N LEU A 111 2.02 6.23 -4.67
CA LEU A 111 1.71 6.16 -6.10
C LEU A 111 2.86 6.77 -6.93
N TYR A 112 3.39 7.92 -6.53
CA TYR A 112 4.54 8.54 -7.18
C TYR A 112 5.76 7.61 -7.21
N LEU A 113 6.10 6.99 -6.07
CA LEU A 113 7.22 6.05 -5.99
C LEU A 113 7.00 4.81 -6.85
N VAL A 114 5.77 4.28 -6.87
CA VAL A 114 5.38 3.13 -7.69
C VAL A 114 5.38 3.47 -9.19
N PHE A 115 5.09 4.71 -9.58
CA PHE A 115 5.10 5.16 -10.97
C PHE A 115 6.46 5.59 -11.52
N ASN A 116 7.47 5.75 -10.66
CA ASN A 116 8.81 6.23 -11.06
C ASN A 116 9.50 5.33 -12.11
N ALA A 117 10.31 5.94 -12.98
CA ALA A 117 10.94 5.35 -14.17
C ALA A 117 11.72 4.07 -13.88
N ALA A 118 12.41 3.98 -12.73
CA ALA A 118 13.12 2.78 -12.30
C ALA A 118 12.19 1.57 -12.05
N GLY A 119 10.96 1.81 -11.56
CA GLY A 119 9.95 0.76 -11.39
C GLY A 119 9.33 0.30 -12.72
N ARG A 120 9.26 1.21 -13.72
CA ARG A 120 8.86 0.87 -15.08
C ARG A 120 9.95 0.06 -15.80
N ALA A 121 11.22 0.47 -15.72
CA ALA A 121 12.36 -0.23 -16.31
C ALA A 121 12.53 -1.65 -15.75
N TRP A 122 12.42 -1.80 -14.42
CA TRP A 122 12.43 -3.11 -13.76
C TRP A 122 11.24 -4.01 -14.16
N SER A 123 10.04 -3.44 -14.31
CA SER A 123 8.87 -4.19 -14.78
C SER A 123 8.97 -4.62 -16.24
N LEU A 124 9.74 -3.88 -17.06
CA LEU A 124 9.94 -4.16 -18.47
C LEU A 124 11.15 -5.09 -18.71
N GLY A 125 11.95 -5.40 -17.69
CA GLY A 125 13.12 -6.28 -17.82
C GLY A 125 14.26 -5.69 -18.64
N ILE A 126 14.23 -4.40 -18.94
CA ILE A 126 15.27 -3.72 -19.74
C ILE A 126 16.56 -3.71 -18.93
N THR A 127 17.49 -4.57 -19.30
CA THR A 127 18.88 -4.49 -18.88
C THR A 127 19.59 -3.73 -19.99
N GLU A 128 20.42 -2.73 -19.67
CA GLU A 128 21.12 -1.84 -20.62
C GLU A 128 21.99 -2.54 -21.71
N GLY A 129 22.01 -3.87 -21.76
CA GLY A 129 22.84 -4.67 -22.68
C GLY A 129 22.26 -4.98 -24.06
N GLU A 130 20.97 -4.76 -24.34
CA GLU A 130 20.38 -5.12 -25.66
C GLU A 130 20.55 -4.03 -26.73
N MET A 131 21.10 -2.87 -26.41
CA MET A 131 21.28 -1.76 -27.36
C MET A 131 22.63 -1.76 -28.09
N SER A 132 23.55 -2.70 -27.78
CA SER A 132 24.91 -2.71 -28.34
C SER A 132 25.19 -3.76 -29.41
N GLU A 133 24.24 -4.65 -29.75
CA GLU A 133 24.48 -5.76 -30.69
C GLU A 133 24.03 -5.47 -32.14
N ASP A 134 23.33 -4.36 -32.40
CA ASP A 134 22.79 -4.02 -33.72
C ASP A 134 23.53 -2.86 -34.44
N GLN A 135 24.80 -2.58 -34.11
CA GLN A 135 25.62 -1.59 -34.85
C GLN A 135 26.80 -2.22 -35.61
#